data_AF-A0A5S6Q6D8-F1
#
_entry.id   AF-A0A5S6Q6D8-F1
#
_cell.length_a   1.000
_cell.length_b   1.000
_cell.length_c   1.000
_cell.angle_alpha   90.00
_cell.angle_beta   90.00
_cell.angle_gamma   90.00
#
_symmetry.space_group_name_H-M   'P 1'
#
loop_
_entity.id
_entity.type
_entity.pdbx_description
1 polymer ?
#
loop_
_entity_poly.entity_id
_entity_poly.type
_entity_poly.pdbx_seq_one_letter_code
_entity_poly.pdbx_strand_id
1 'polypeptide(L)'
;MQPLVNSGSSASDELVNEVDRRAHHNALERRRRHHIKDSFATLRAMLPTSMEPRASRASILNATASYIMTLNAVIAALKSENEKTEGHIRRIEVLFQQAEEGLPNALESLLAYINQHLDSNF
;
A
#
# COMPACT_ATOMS: atom_id res chain seq x y z
N MET A 1 48.62 52.64 -45.81
CA MET A 1 47.53 51.68 -45.97
C MET A 1 47.61 50.67 -44.83
N GLN A 2 46.71 50.77 -43.85
CA GLN A 2 46.50 49.73 -42.82
C GLN A 2 44.99 49.45 -42.76
N PRO A 3 44.55 48.17 -42.70
CA PRO A 3 43.14 47.84 -42.60
C PRO A 3 42.65 47.95 -41.15
N LEU A 4 41.46 48.51 -40.98
CA LEU A 4 40.73 48.58 -39.73
C LEU A 4 40.23 47.18 -39.34
N VAL A 5 40.66 46.68 -38.18
CA VAL A 5 40.06 45.50 -37.53
C VAL A 5 38.71 45.90 -36.93
N ASN A 6 37.64 45.33 -37.46
CA ASN A 6 36.27 45.54 -37.00
C ASN A 6 35.95 44.61 -35.82
N SER A 7 36.00 45.13 -34.60
CA SER A 7 35.70 44.41 -33.34
C SER A 7 34.20 44.24 -33.06
N GLY A 8 33.37 44.00 -34.09
CA GLY A 8 31.91 43.96 -33.98
C GLY A 8 31.27 42.62 -33.57
N SER A 9 32.05 41.56 -33.32
CA SER A 9 31.51 40.18 -33.23
C SER A 9 31.09 39.71 -31.83
N SER A 10 31.47 40.40 -30.75
CA SER A 10 31.41 39.80 -29.40
C SER A 10 30.04 39.91 -28.72
N ALA A 11 29.33 41.03 -28.91
CA ALA A 11 28.07 41.29 -28.19
C ALA A 11 26.88 40.53 -28.78
N SER A 12 26.88 40.27 -30.09
CA SER A 12 25.83 39.52 -30.77
C SER A 12 25.88 38.03 -30.46
N ASP A 13 27.08 37.44 -30.39
CA ASP A 13 27.27 36.02 -30.07
C ASP A 13 26.93 35.71 -28.61
N GLU A 14 27.23 36.61 -27.68
CA GLU A 14 26.80 36.47 -26.28
C GLU A 14 25.27 36.51 -26.15
N LEU A 15 24.61 37.38 -26.92
CA LEU A 15 23.15 37.49 -26.90
C LEU A 15 22.47 36.23 -27.48
N VAL A 16 23.01 35.66 -28.56
CA VAL A 16 22.51 34.43 -29.18
C VAL A 16 22.67 33.25 -28.21
N ASN A 17 23.81 33.12 -27.55
CA ASN A 17 24.06 32.08 -26.55
C ASN A 17 23.12 32.19 -25.34
N GLU A 18 22.77 33.40 -24.91
CA GLU A 18 21.81 33.63 -23.84
C GLU A 18 20.37 33.23 -24.24
N VAL A 19 19.98 33.56 -25.48
CA VAL A 19 18.66 33.18 -26.04
C VAL A 19 18.55 31.65 -26.15
N ASP A 20 19.58 30.98 -26.65
CA ASP A 20 19.60 29.51 -26.77
C ASP A 20 19.54 28.83 -25.40
N ARG A 21 20.26 29.38 -24.40
CA ARG A 21 20.20 28.88 -23.03
C ARG A 21 18.79 29.00 -22.47
N ARG A 22 18.14 30.15 -22.63
CA ARG A 22 16.74 30.36 -22.21
C ARG A 22 15.77 29.43 -22.94
N ALA A 23 15.95 29.24 -24.25
CA ALA A 23 15.11 28.33 -25.04
C ALA A 23 15.22 26.89 -24.54
N HIS A 24 16.44 26.42 -24.27
CA HIS A 24 16.70 25.10 -23.71
C HIS A 24 16.09 24.93 -22.30
N HIS A 25 16.29 25.91 -21.41
CA HIS A 25 15.66 25.91 -20.08
C HIS A 25 14.13 25.85 -20.17
N ASN A 26 13.52 26.64 -21.07
CA ASN A 26 12.07 26.62 -21.29
C ASN A 26 11.58 25.27 -21.83
N ALA A 27 12.36 24.61 -22.70
CA ALA A 27 12.04 23.28 -23.21
C ALA A 27 12.10 22.23 -22.08
N LEU A 28 13.15 22.27 -21.26
CA LEU A 28 13.31 21.37 -20.12
C LEU A 28 12.15 21.52 -19.12
N GLU A 29 11.79 22.74 -18.79
CA GLU A 29 10.71 23.02 -17.85
C GLU A 29 9.33 22.62 -18.41
N ARG A 30 9.09 22.78 -19.72
CA ARG A 30 7.88 22.25 -20.37
C ARG A 30 7.77 20.74 -20.20
N ARG A 31 8.86 20.00 -20.44
CA ARG A 31 8.91 18.54 -20.23
C ARG A 31 8.63 18.18 -18.77
N ARG A 32 9.24 18.89 -17.81
CA ARG A 32 8.97 18.68 -16.37
C ARG A 32 7.49 18.86 -16.03
N ARG A 33 6.86 19.93 -16.52
CA ARG A 33 5.43 20.18 -16.28
C ARG A 33 4.53 19.14 -16.93
N HIS A 34 4.89 18.65 -18.11
CA HIS A 34 4.15 17.57 -18.77
C HIS A 34 4.19 16.29 -17.94
N HIS A 35 5.37 15.88 -17.46
CA HIS A 35 5.50 14.70 -16.61
C HIS A 35 4.67 14.83 -15.33
N ILE A 36 4.70 16.00 -14.67
CA ILE A 36 3.88 16.25 -13.47
C ILE A 36 2.38 16.14 -13.79
N LYS A 37 1.93 16.71 -14.92
CA LYS A 37 0.54 16.63 -15.35
C LYS A 37 0.12 15.16 -15.52
N ASP A 38 0.97 14.34 -16.13
CA ASP A 38 0.68 12.93 -16.35
C ASP A 38 0.66 12.14 -15.03
N SER A 39 1.59 12.42 -14.11
CA SER A 39 1.57 11.83 -12.76
C SER A 39 0.28 12.15 -12.00
N PHE A 40 -0.24 13.39 -12.10
CA PHE A 40 -1.54 13.75 -11.52
C PHE A 40 -2.71 13.03 -12.19
N ALA A 41 -2.65 12.79 -13.50
CA ALA A 41 -3.67 12.02 -14.21
C ALA A 41 -3.70 10.56 -13.76
N THR A 42 -2.52 9.93 -13.64
CA THR A 42 -2.37 8.57 -13.10
C THR A 42 -2.86 8.49 -11.65
N LEU A 43 -2.45 9.44 -10.80
CA LEU A 43 -2.84 9.45 -9.40
C LEU A 43 -4.36 9.55 -9.23
N ARG A 44 -5.01 10.41 -10.02
CA ARG A 44 -6.47 10.53 -10.04
C ARG A 44 -7.16 9.23 -10.48
N ALA A 45 -6.61 8.55 -11.48
CA ALA A 45 -7.17 7.29 -11.99
C ALA A 45 -7.08 6.12 -11.01
N MET A 46 -6.16 6.18 -10.04
CA MET A 46 -6.03 5.18 -8.97
C MET A 46 -7.03 5.37 -7.83
N LEU A 47 -7.73 6.50 -7.77
CA LEU A 47 -8.72 6.76 -6.73
C LEU A 47 -10.03 6.02 -7.05
N PRO A 48 -10.70 5.44 -6.04
CA PRO A 48 -11.93 4.67 -6.25
C PRO A 48 -13.12 5.55 -6.67
N THR A 49 -13.11 6.83 -6.30
CA THR A 49 -14.11 7.80 -6.73
C THR A 49 -13.80 8.33 -8.12
N SER A 50 -14.81 8.34 -9.00
CA SER A 50 -14.76 8.97 -10.31
C SER A 50 -14.66 10.49 -10.18
N MET A 51 -13.45 10.99 -9.90
CA MET A 51 -13.20 12.42 -9.88
C MET A 51 -13.35 13.00 -11.28
N GLU A 52 -13.89 14.22 -11.35
CA GLU A 52 -14.02 14.93 -12.63
C GLU A 52 -12.68 15.01 -13.38
N PRO A 53 -12.68 14.98 -14.73
CA PRO A 53 -11.46 15.11 -15.53
C PRO A 53 -10.65 16.38 -15.26
N ARG A 54 -11.30 17.42 -14.72
CA ARG A 54 -10.70 18.73 -14.38
C ARG A 54 -10.53 18.96 -12.87
N ALA A 55 -10.54 17.89 -12.07
CA ALA A 55 -10.25 17.99 -10.64
C ALA A 55 -8.93 18.73 -10.38
N SER A 56 -8.94 19.63 -9.39
CA SER A 56 -7.77 20.44 -9.06
C SER A 56 -6.65 19.57 -8.46
N ARG A 57 -5.39 20.00 -8.63
CA ARG A 57 -4.24 19.29 -8.04
C ARG A 57 -4.39 19.13 -6.52
N ALA A 58 -4.82 20.18 -5.83
CA ALA A 58 -5.06 20.13 -4.39
C ALA A 58 -6.14 19.10 -4.02
N SER A 59 -7.24 19.04 -4.78
CA SER A 59 -8.30 18.06 -4.56
C SER A 59 -7.80 16.62 -4.79
N ILE A 60 -7.00 16.37 -5.83
CA ILE A 60 -6.40 15.06 -6.08
C ILE A 60 -5.50 14.66 -4.92
N LEU A 61 -4.61 15.55 -4.46
CA LEU A 61 -3.71 15.25 -3.32
C LEU A 61 -4.49 14.96 -2.03
N ASN A 62 -5.52 15.76 -1.73
CA ASN A 62 -6.35 15.56 -0.55
C ASN A 62 -7.10 14.22 -0.63
N ALA A 63 -7.71 13.90 -1.78
CA ALA A 63 -8.41 12.63 -1.97
C ALA A 63 -7.46 11.43 -1.87
N THR A 64 -6.24 11.53 -2.40
CA THR A 64 -5.19 10.52 -2.22
C THR A 64 -4.82 10.34 -0.75
N ALA A 65 -4.55 11.44 -0.03
CA ALA A 65 -4.20 11.35 1.38
C ALA A 65 -5.31 10.69 2.20
N SER A 66 -6.57 11.10 1.99
CA SER A 66 -7.73 10.49 2.62
C SER A 66 -7.87 9.01 2.26
N TYR A 67 -7.66 8.64 1.00
CA TYR A 67 -7.79 7.25 0.57
C TYR A 67 -6.71 6.36 1.19
N ILE A 68 -5.45 6.83 1.27
CA ILE A 68 -4.37 6.12 1.97
C ILE A 68 -4.74 5.90 3.45
N MET A 69 -5.29 6.91 4.11
CA MET A 69 -5.75 6.77 5.50
C MET A 69 -6.85 5.71 5.64
N THR A 70 -7.84 5.73 4.74
CA THR A 70 -8.90 4.71 4.70
C THR A 70 -8.33 3.31 4.49
N LEU A 71 -7.40 3.13 3.54
CA LEU A 71 -6.76 1.84 3.28
C LEU A 71 -6.00 1.34 4.51
N ASN A 72 -5.26 2.21 5.20
CA ASN A 72 -4.58 1.84 6.44
C ASN A 72 -5.55 1.38 7.54
N ALA A 73 -6.68 2.07 7.70
CA ALA A 73 -7.72 1.68 8.65
C ALA A 73 -8.35 0.32 8.30
N VAL A 74 -8.64 0.09 7.02
CA VAL A 74 -9.17 -1.20 6.53
C VAL A 74 -8.16 -2.33 6.75
N ILE A 75 -6.88 -2.11 6.45
CA ILE A 75 -5.81 -3.09 6.70
C ILE A 75 -5.73 -3.43 8.20
N ALA A 76 -5.79 -2.42 9.07
CA ALA A 76 -5.75 -2.65 10.52
C ALA A 76 -6.97 -3.47 11.00
N ALA A 77 -8.16 -3.13 10.52
CA ALA A 77 -9.38 -3.87 10.85
C ALA A 77 -9.33 -5.33 10.36
N LEU A 78 -8.90 -5.56 9.11
CA LEU A 78 -8.76 -6.90 8.55
C LEU A 78 -7.71 -7.74 9.30
N LYS A 79 -6.60 -7.13 9.73
CA LYS A 79 -5.61 -7.82 10.56
C LYS A 79 -6.19 -8.24 11.91
N SER A 80 -6.90 -7.34 12.59
CA SER A 80 -7.56 -7.67 13.86
C SER A 80 -8.60 -8.79 13.70
N GLU A 81 -9.34 -8.80 12.60
CA GLU A 81 -10.34 -9.84 12.34
C GLU A 81 -9.69 -11.20 12.02
N ASN A 82 -8.58 -11.19 11.29
CA ASN A 82 -7.78 -12.40 11.07
C ASN A 82 -7.24 -12.96 12.40
N GLU A 83 -6.71 -12.12 13.28
CA GLU A 83 -6.21 -12.55 14.60
C GLU A 83 -7.30 -13.23 15.44
N LYS A 84 -8.53 -12.68 15.43
CA LYS A 84 -9.68 -13.31 16.11
C LYS A 84 -10.03 -14.65 15.48
N THR A 85 -10.08 -14.72 14.15
CA THR A 85 -10.41 -15.93 13.41
C THR A 85 -9.39 -17.03 13.68
N GLU A 86 -8.10 -16.72 13.66
CA GLU A 86 -7.03 -17.63 14.05
C GLU A 86 -7.15 -18.06 15.52
N GLY A 87 -7.58 -17.15 16.41
CA GLY A 87 -7.90 -17.47 17.80
C GLY A 87 -9.03 -18.49 17.93
N HIS A 88 -10.10 -18.34 17.14
CA HIS A 88 -11.20 -19.30 17.09
C HIS A 88 -10.75 -20.66 16.58
N ILE A 89 -9.90 -20.69 15.54
CA ILE A 89 -9.33 -21.94 15.01
C ILE A 89 -8.55 -22.67 16.09
N ARG A 90 -7.60 -21.99 16.76
CA ARG A 90 -6.82 -22.57 17.87
C ARG A 90 -7.71 -23.10 19.00
N ARG A 91 -8.77 -22.36 19.34
CA ARG A 91 -9.74 -22.78 20.37
C ARG A 91 -10.42 -24.09 19.97
N ILE A 92 -10.87 -24.18 18.71
CA ILE A 92 -11.55 -25.36 18.18
C ILE A 92 -10.59 -26.56 18.16
N GLU A 93 -9.34 -26.38 17.72
CA GLU A 93 -8.33 -27.45 17.72
C GLU A 93 -8.11 -28.03 19.13
N VAL A 94 -7.97 -27.16 20.14
CA VAL A 94 -7.84 -27.61 21.55
C VAL A 94 -9.07 -28.37 22.01
N LEU A 95 -10.28 -27.89 21.68
CA LEU A 95 -11.52 -28.58 22.06
C LEU A 95 -11.65 -29.94 21.38
N PHE A 96 -11.24 -30.05 20.12
CA PHE A 96 -11.21 -31.31 19.39
C PHE A 96 -10.26 -32.31 20.04
N GLN A 97 -9.03 -31.90 20.35
CA GLN A 97 -8.05 -32.76 21.00
C GLN A 97 -8.55 -33.24 22.38
N GLN A 98 -9.13 -32.34 23.17
CA GLN A 98 -9.73 -32.70 24.46
C GLN A 98 -10.86 -33.72 24.33
N ALA A 99 -11.69 -33.61 23.28
CA ALA A 99 -12.75 -34.56 23.02
C ALA A 99 -12.20 -35.94 22.58
N GLU A 100 -11.16 -35.95 21.74
CA GLU A 100 -10.49 -37.18 21.30
C GLU A 100 -9.83 -37.92 22.47
N GLU A 101 -9.19 -37.22 23.41
CA GLU A 101 -8.56 -37.82 24.58
C GLU A 101 -9.57 -38.15 25.70
N GLY A 102 -10.63 -37.35 25.83
CA GLY A 102 -11.60 -37.46 26.92
C GLY A 102 -12.53 -38.68 26.81
N LEU A 103 -12.95 -39.05 25.59
CA LEU A 103 -13.84 -40.19 25.37
C LEU A 103 -13.20 -41.54 25.75
N PRO A 104 -11.99 -41.86 25.26
CA PRO A 104 -11.30 -43.10 25.62
C PRO A 104 -11.02 -43.19 27.12
N ASN A 105 -10.54 -42.10 27.73
CA ASN A 105 -10.23 -42.08 29.17
C ASN A 105 -11.48 -42.30 30.04
N ALA A 106 -12.61 -41.71 29.66
CA ALA A 106 -13.88 -41.94 30.36
C ALA A 106 -14.35 -43.40 30.23
N LEU A 107 -14.16 -44.00 29.06
CA LEU A 107 -14.52 -45.40 28.80
C LEU A 107 -13.62 -46.35 29.59
N GLU A 108 -12.30 -46.10 29.63
CA GLU A 108 -11.36 -46.86 30.44
C GLU A 108 -11.68 -46.76 31.94
N SER A 109 -12.01 -45.57 32.42
CA SER A 109 -12.40 -45.36 33.83
C SER A 109 -13.66 -46.15 34.19
N LEU A 110 -14.65 -46.19 33.29
CA LEU A 110 -15.87 -46.98 33.46
C LEU A 110 -15.58 -48.49 33.47
N LEU A 111 -14.76 -48.97 32.55
CA LEU A 111 -14.35 -50.38 32.50
C LEU A 111 -13.59 -50.77 33.78
N ALA A 112 -12.67 -49.93 34.25
CA ALA A 112 -11.94 -50.17 35.49
C ALA A 112 -12.88 -50.22 36.70
N TYR A 113 -13.85 -49.30 36.79
CA TYR A 113 -14.86 -49.30 37.84
C TYR A 113 -15.70 -50.57 37.84
N ILE A 114 -16.18 -50.99 36.67
CA ILE A 114 -16.97 -52.22 36.51
C ILE A 114 -16.15 -53.44 36.97
N ASN A 115 -14.90 -53.56 36.52
CA ASN A 115 -14.05 -54.70 36.88
C ASN A 115 -13.81 -54.78 38.40
N GLN A 116 -13.49 -53.67 39.07
CA GLN A 116 -13.31 -53.65 40.53
C GLN A 116 -14.55 -54.10 41.32
N HIS A 117 -15.74 -53.77 40.83
CA HIS A 117 -17.00 -54.10 41.51
C HIS A 117 -17.59 -55.45 41.09
N LEU A 118 -17.09 -56.04 40.01
CA LEU A 118 -17.37 -57.44 39.65
C LEU A 118 -16.51 -58.41 40.47
N ASP A 119 -15.25 -58.08 40.73
CA ASP A 119 -14.33 -58.90 41.54
C ASP A 119 -14.69 -58.93 43.04
N SER A 120 -15.58 -58.04 43.49
CA SER A 120 -16.04 -57.93 44.89
C SER A 120 -17.25 -58.82 45.23
N ASN A 121 -17.83 -59.51 44.25
CA ASN A 121 -19.07 -60.30 44.39
C ASN A 121 -18.87 -61.83 44.27
N PHE A 122 -17.63 -62.32 44.30
CA PHE A 122 -17.26 -63.73 44.44
C PHE A 122 -16.33 -63.93 45.64
#